data_AF-A0A7C6W835-F1
#
_entry.id   AF-A0A7C6W835-F1
#
_cell.length_a   1.000
_cell.length_b   1.000
_cell.length_c   1.000
_cell.angle_alpha   90.00
_cell.angle_beta   90.00
_cell.angle_gamma   90.00
#
_symmetry.space_group_name_H-M   'P 1'
#
loop_
_entity.id
_entity.type
_entity.pdbx_description
1 polymer ?
#
loop_
_entity_poly.entity_id
_entity_poly.type
_entity_poly.pdbx_seq_one_letter_code
_entity_poly.pdbx_strand_id
1 'polypeptide(L)'
;LWFKYTNDLKSRKKEGCKEVHIATRWSVHDPIGRLEKEYLGNPKAKFIVLPALDDSDESNFNYPHGVGFSTEYFHDMRNNLDDVSWRALYMNQPIEREGLVFPEDELNRYYELPKQEPDAILGVCDTAEGGGDSVCLPVGYVYGNEVYIEDVVFNNSLPDVTKPLCVNILLKHKVQQCRFESNNAGGGFADDIQEETEKRGGITHITKKRTTSNKLTRIIVNSDYVKKNFYFKDKSRYEPGSEYGRYMKELTSFTHAGKNSHDDAPDGTVMLVEFLQSLNMSKVEVFKRPF
;
A
#
# COMPACT_ATOMS: atom_id res chain seq x y z
N LEU A 1 -22.86 18.37 -10.50
CA LEU A 1 -23.33 18.58 -9.11
C LEU A 1 -22.70 19.81 -8.45
N TRP A 2 -21.37 19.95 -8.52
CA TRP A 2 -20.63 21.10 -7.94
C TRP A 2 -21.20 22.49 -8.30
N PHE A 3 -21.44 22.77 -9.58
CA PHE A 3 -21.98 24.06 -10.00
C PHE A 3 -23.36 24.37 -9.41
N LYS A 4 -24.23 23.37 -9.24
CA LYS A 4 -25.53 23.57 -8.57
C LYS A 4 -25.32 23.95 -7.11
N TYR A 5 -24.40 23.27 -6.42
CA TYR A 5 -24.04 23.63 -5.06
C TYR A 5 -23.49 25.08 -4.98
N THR A 6 -22.49 25.44 -5.78
CA THR A 6 -21.87 26.77 -5.69
C THR A 6 -22.81 27.90 -6.11
N ASN A 7 -23.54 27.71 -7.21
CA ASN A 7 -24.32 28.78 -7.83
C ASN A 7 -25.71 28.91 -7.22
N ASP A 8 -26.33 27.81 -6.78
CA ASP A 8 -27.70 27.85 -6.27
C ASP A 8 -27.77 27.87 -4.74
N LEU A 9 -26.86 27.17 -4.05
CA LEU A 9 -26.90 27.03 -2.59
C LEU A 9 -25.90 27.96 -1.91
N LYS A 10 -24.60 27.84 -2.23
CA LYS A 10 -23.52 28.60 -1.58
C LYS A 10 -23.66 30.10 -1.82
N SER A 11 -24.04 30.53 -3.02
CA SER A 11 -24.26 31.94 -3.38
C SER A 11 -25.37 32.63 -2.58
N ARG A 12 -26.36 31.87 -2.10
CA ARG A 12 -27.52 32.35 -1.33
C ARG A 12 -27.31 32.24 0.19
N LYS A 13 -26.18 31.66 0.61
CA LYS A 13 -25.83 31.49 2.03
C LYS A 13 -25.43 32.83 2.64
N LYS A 14 -26.24 33.33 3.58
CA LYS A 14 -25.94 34.56 4.34
C LYS A 14 -24.75 34.37 5.29
N GLU A 15 -24.11 35.48 5.64
CA GLU A 15 -23.02 35.52 6.62
C GLU A 15 -23.42 34.86 7.95
N GLY A 16 -22.49 34.10 8.54
CA GLY A 16 -22.71 33.37 9.80
C GLY A 16 -23.56 32.10 9.71
N CYS A 17 -24.16 31.79 8.55
CA CYS A 17 -24.95 30.59 8.38
C CYS A 17 -24.08 29.32 8.41
N LYS A 18 -24.47 28.34 9.25
CA LYS A 18 -23.85 27.01 9.29
C LYS A 18 -24.35 26.16 8.14
N GLU A 19 -23.51 25.24 7.72
CA GLU A 19 -23.77 24.38 6.58
C GLU A 19 -23.50 22.93 6.95
N VAL A 20 -24.42 22.05 6.58
CA VAL A 20 -24.32 20.61 6.84
C VAL A 20 -24.51 19.88 5.53
N HIS A 21 -23.53 19.07 5.16
CA HIS A 21 -23.58 18.19 4.00
C HIS A 21 -23.64 16.75 4.49
N ILE A 22 -24.65 15.99 4.01
CA ILE A 22 -24.82 14.57 4.32
C ILE A 22 -25.01 13.87 2.99
N ALA A 23 -24.05 13.03 2.60
CA ALA A 23 -24.15 12.21 1.41
C ALA A 23 -23.17 11.03 1.50
N THR A 24 -23.50 9.96 0.80
CA THR A 24 -22.53 8.90 0.45
C THR A 24 -21.60 9.44 -0.64
N ARG A 25 -20.29 9.28 -0.46
CA ARG A 25 -19.29 9.72 -1.43
C ARG A 25 -19.10 8.68 -2.51
N TRP A 26 -19.49 9.00 -3.73
CA TRP A 26 -19.23 8.15 -4.90
C TRP A 26 -17.91 8.49 -5.57
N SER A 27 -17.53 9.77 -5.51
CA SER A 27 -16.31 10.29 -6.10
C SER A 27 -15.65 11.31 -5.17
N VAL A 28 -14.32 11.43 -5.25
CA VAL A 28 -13.61 12.54 -4.61
C VAL A 28 -13.97 13.90 -5.21
N HIS A 29 -14.57 13.93 -6.40
CA HIS A 29 -15.05 15.14 -7.06
C HIS A 29 -16.46 15.57 -6.66
N ASP A 30 -17.16 14.78 -5.84
CA ASP A 30 -18.45 15.16 -5.29
C ASP A 30 -18.32 16.42 -4.42
N PRO A 31 -19.40 17.19 -4.22
CA PRO A 31 -19.34 18.43 -3.45
C PRO A 31 -18.69 18.26 -2.08
N ILE A 32 -19.00 17.18 -1.35
CA ILE A 32 -18.38 16.89 -0.05
C ILE A 32 -16.87 16.64 -0.17
N GLY A 33 -16.43 15.84 -1.14
CA GLY A 33 -15.01 15.56 -1.37
C GLY A 33 -14.22 16.81 -1.74
N ARG A 34 -14.80 17.71 -2.54
CA ARG A 34 -14.19 19.01 -2.86
C ARG A 34 -14.10 19.93 -1.64
N LEU A 35 -15.16 19.99 -0.83
CA LEU A 35 -15.18 20.79 0.40
C LEU A 35 -14.18 20.27 1.44
N GLU A 36 -14.03 18.96 1.56
CA GLU A 36 -13.03 18.31 2.42
C GLU A 36 -11.61 18.73 2.03
N LYS A 37 -11.31 18.73 0.73
CA LYS A 37 -10.02 19.20 0.21
C LYS A 37 -9.82 20.71 0.41
N GLU A 38 -10.84 21.52 0.15
CA GLU A 38 -10.78 22.99 0.25
C GLU A 38 -10.61 23.47 1.70
N TYR A 39 -11.24 22.80 2.66
CA TYR A 39 -11.25 23.20 4.07
C TYR A 39 -10.44 22.28 4.98
N LEU A 40 -9.53 21.48 4.43
CA LEU A 40 -8.63 20.65 5.20
C LEU A 40 -7.82 21.51 6.19
N GLY A 41 -7.86 21.15 7.48
CA GLY A 41 -7.18 21.89 8.54
C GLY A 41 -7.84 23.21 8.95
N ASN A 42 -8.99 23.57 8.37
CA ASN A 42 -9.73 24.75 8.80
C ASN A 42 -10.44 24.46 10.14
N PRO A 43 -10.17 25.21 11.22
CA PRO A 43 -10.77 24.94 12.54
C PRO A 43 -12.28 25.15 12.59
N LYS A 44 -12.88 25.77 11.57
CA LYS A 44 -14.33 25.98 11.46
C LYS A 44 -15.04 24.89 10.64
N ALA A 45 -14.29 23.97 10.03
CA ALA A 45 -14.84 22.86 9.26
C ALA A 45 -14.60 21.55 9.99
N LYS A 46 -15.62 20.69 10.03
CA LYS A 46 -15.52 19.34 10.61
C LYS A 46 -16.03 18.34 9.59
N PHE A 47 -15.18 17.37 9.25
CA PHE A 47 -15.51 16.25 8.37
C PHE A 47 -15.61 15.01 9.25
N ILE A 48 -16.72 14.29 9.15
CA ILE A 48 -17.00 13.08 9.92
C ILE A 48 -17.30 11.99 8.91
N VAL A 49 -16.57 10.89 9.01
CA VAL A 49 -16.76 9.69 8.19
C VAL A 49 -17.29 8.58 9.09
N LEU A 50 -18.36 7.93 8.65
CA LEU A 50 -18.97 6.80 9.34
C LEU A 50 -18.89 5.58 8.41
N PRO A 51 -17.89 4.69 8.56
CA PRO A 51 -17.78 3.48 7.75
C PRO A 51 -18.80 2.43 8.20
N ALA A 52 -19.25 1.59 7.28
CA ALA A 52 -20.20 0.49 7.55
C ALA A 52 -19.68 -0.49 8.60
N LEU A 53 -18.39 -0.86 8.49
CA LEU A 53 -17.68 -1.72 9.43
C LEU A 53 -16.62 -0.92 10.18
N ASP A 54 -16.39 -1.25 11.45
CA ASP A 54 -15.31 -0.70 12.28
C ASP A 54 -13.98 -1.44 12.11
N ASP A 55 -12.97 -1.06 12.90
CA ASP A 55 -11.63 -1.67 12.84
C ASP A 55 -11.61 -3.14 13.34
N SER A 56 -12.67 -3.59 14.02
CA SER A 56 -12.85 -4.99 14.46
C SER A 56 -13.68 -5.81 13.46
N ASP A 57 -14.00 -5.25 12.30
CA ASP A 57 -14.85 -5.83 11.26
C ASP A 57 -16.32 -6.03 11.69
N GLU A 58 -16.80 -5.22 12.65
CA GLU A 58 -18.18 -5.22 13.14
C GLU A 58 -19.00 -4.02 12.61
N SER A 59 -20.32 -4.20 12.47
CA SER A 59 -21.22 -3.16 11.95
C SER A 59 -21.35 -1.96 12.89
N ASN A 60 -21.01 -0.77 12.40
CA ASN A 60 -21.32 0.51 13.05
C ASN A 60 -22.81 0.89 13.01
N PHE A 61 -23.61 0.12 12.26
CA PHE A 61 -25.02 0.40 12.00
C PHE A 61 -25.94 -0.69 12.54
N ASN A 62 -25.48 -1.52 13.49
CA ASN A 62 -26.32 -2.51 14.15
C ASN A 62 -27.10 -1.88 15.32
N TYR A 63 -28.33 -1.43 15.04
CA TYR A 63 -29.17 -0.72 16.00
C TYR A 63 -30.21 -1.65 16.68
N PRO A 64 -30.65 -1.31 17.92
CA PRO A 64 -31.74 -2.01 18.57
C PRO A 64 -33.01 -2.07 17.70
N HIS A 65 -33.82 -3.11 17.90
CA HIS A 65 -35.09 -3.32 17.20
C HIS A 65 -34.98 -3.61 15.70
N GLY A 66 -33.79 -3.95 15.17
CA GLY A 66 -33.62 -4.45 13.81
C GLY A 66 -33.81 -3.38 12.72
N VAL A 67 -33.67 -2.09 13.07
CA VAL A 67 -33.76 -0.97 12.12
C VAL A 67 -32.41 -0.61 11.47
N GLY A 68 -31.37 -1.38 11.82
CA GLY A 68 -30.00 -1.23 11.32
C GLY A 68 -29.60 -2.31 10.31
N PHE A 69 -28.30 -2.39 10.05
CA PHE A 69 -27.68 -3.43 9.23
C PHE A 69 -26.76 -4.28 10.09
N SER A 70 -26.87 -5.60 9.98
CA SER A 70 -25.99 -6.51 10.72
C SER A 70 -24.60 -6.58 10.08
N THR A 71 -23.64 -7.13 10.83
CA THR A 71 -22.28 -7.39 10.32
C THR A 71 -22.32 -8.34 9.12
N GLU A 72 -23.14 -9.38 9.17
CA GLU A 72 -23.28 -10.37 8.10
C GLU A 72 -23.82 -9.75 6.80
N TYR A 73 -24.75 -8.80 6.90
CA TYR A 73 -25.24 -8.05 5.74
C TYR A 73 -24.09 -7.29 5.06
N PHE A 74 -23.26 -6.59 5.84
CA PHE A 74 -22.14 -5.84 5.29
C PHE A 74 -21.03 -6.76 4.75
N HIS A 75 -20.80 -7.92 5.37
CA HIS A 75 -19.90 -8.94 4.82
C HIS A 75 -20.40 -9.47 3.47
N ASP A 76 -21.70 -9.74 3.34
CA ASP A 76 -22.32 -10.14 2.08
C ASP A 76 -22.16 -9.06 0.99
N MET A 77 -22.46 -7.79 1.32
CA MET A 77 -22.26 -6.68 0.38
C MET A 77 -20.80 -6.52 -0.03
N ARG A 78 -19.85 -6.66 0.91
CA ARG A 78 -18.40 -6.61 0.62
C ARG A 78 -17.96 -7.72 -0.33
N ASN A 79 -18.54 -8.91 -0.20
CA ASN A 79 -18.18 -10.07 -1.02
C ASN A 79 -18.78 -10.01 -2.44
N ASN A 80 -19.93 -9.36 -2.60
CA ASN A 80 -20.65 -9.29 -3.88
C ASN A 80 -20.31 -8.04 -4.71
N LEU A 81 -19.86 -6.95 -4.09
CA LEU A 81 -19.50 -5.71 -4.78
C LEU A 81 -18.04 -5.68 -5.19
N ASP A 82 -17.73 -4.98 -6.28
CA ASP A 82 -16.34 -4.64 -6.58
C ASP A 82 -15.77 -3.70 -5.51
N ASP A 83 -14.47 -3.79 -5.26
CA ASP A 83 -13.80 -3.08 -4.17
C ASP A 83 -14.00 -1.56 -4.24
N VAL A 84 -14.05 -0.98 -5.44
CA VAL A 84 -14.32 0.45 -5.63
C VAL A 84 -15.73 0.80 -5.16
N SER A 85 -16.74 0.04 -5.60
CA SER A 85 -18.12 0.24 -5.18
C SER A 85 -18.29 0.06 -3.68
N TRP A 86 -17.70 -1.01 -3.11
CA TRP A 86 -17.72 -1.26 -1.66
C TRP A 86 -17.13 -0.10 -0.88
N ARG A 87 -15.91 0.33 -1.24
CA ARG A 87 -15.21 1.40 -0.54
C ARG A 87 -15.93 2.74 -0.64
N ALA A 88 -16.46 3.09 -1.81
CA ALA A 88 -17.21 4.32 -2.00
C ALA A 88 -18.54 4.32 -1.21
N LEU A 89 -19.35 3.28 -1.38
CA LEU A 89 -20.70 3.20 -0.84
C LEU A 89 -20.75 3.01 0.67
N TYR A 90 -19.91 2.12 1.19
CA TYR A 90 -20.02 1.62 2.55
C TYR A 90 -18.90 2.15 3.45
N MET A 91 -17.70 2.37 2.91
CA MET A 91 -16.56 2.81 3.72
C MET A 91 -16.25 4.31 3.58
N ASN A 92 -16.95 5.04 2.70
CA ASN A 92 -16.68 6.45 2.38
C ASN A 92 -15.23 6.71 1.90
N GLN A 93 -14.64 5.73 1.23
CA GLN A 93 -13.29 5.75 0.64
C GLN A 93 -13.38 5.69 -0.89
N PRO A 94 -13.96 6.70 -1.58
CA PRO A 94 -14.07 6.67 -3.04
C PRO A 94 -12.69 6.64 -3.70
N ILE A 95 -12.51 5.72 -4.65
CA ILE A 95 -11.29 5.61 -5.46
C ILE A 95 -11.57 6.18 -6.85
N GLU A 96 -10.70 7.06 -7.35
CA GLU A 96 -10.73 7.50 -8.76
C GLU A 96 -10.21 6.36 -9.64
N ARG A 97 -11.05 5.84 -10.57
CA ARG A 97 -10.61 4.84 -11.55
C ARG A 97 -9.60 5.42 -12.57
N GLU A 98 -9.72 6.70 -12.91
CA GLU A 98 -8.71 7.39 -13.74
C GLU A 98 -7.46 7.68 -12.92
N GLY A 99 -6.30 7.24 -13.43
CA GLY A 99 -5.00 7.52 -12.84
C GLY A 99 -4.50 6.51 -11.80
N LEU A 100 -5.22 5.40 -11.56
CA LEU A 100 -4.69 4.26 -10.80
C LEU A 100 -3.42 3.74 -11.48
N VAL A 101 -2.36 3.57 -10.69
CA VAL A 101 -1.08 3.07 -11.21
C VAL A 101 -1.04 1.54 -11.24
N PHE A 102 -1.67 0.91 -10.25
CA PHE A 102 -1.76 -0.54 -10.13
C PHE A 102 -3.22 -1.01 -10.05
N PRO A 103 -4.02 -0.85 -11.12
CA PRO A 103 -5.39 -1.38 -11.16
C PRO A 103 -5.37 -2.88 -10.86
N GLU A 104 -6.32 -3.33 -10.03
CA GLU A 104 -6.35 -4.70 -9.56
C GLU A 104 -6.44 -5.74 -10.69
N ASP A 105 -7.16 -5.43 -11.75
CA ASP A 105 -7.35 -6.25 -12.95
C ASP A 105 -6.14 -6.28 -13.89
N GLU A 106 -5.18 -5.37 -13.71
CA GLU A 106 -3.91 -5.34 -14.46
C GLU A 106 -2.76 -6.04 -13.73
N LEU A 107 -2.95 -6.49 -12.49
CA LEU A 107 -1.91 -7.16 -11.72
C LEU A 107 -1.98 -8.68 -11.90
N ASN A 108 -0.84 -9.32 -12.15
CA ASN A 108 -0.79 -10.77 -12.21
C ASN A 108 -1.05 -11.40 -10.83
N ARG A 109 -1.85 -12.46 -10.81
CA ARG A 109 -2.22 -13.20 -9.60
C ARG A 109 -1.71 -14.63 -9.64
N TYR A 110 -1.36 -15.18 -8.49
CA TYR A 110 -0.96 -16.59 -8.37
C TYR A 110 -1.57 -17.27 -7.13
N TYR A 111 -1.77 -18.58 -7.21
CA TYR A 111 -2.30 -19.41 -6.12
C TYR A 111 -1.20 -20.16 -5.38
N GLU A 112 -0.23 -20.69 -6.13
CA GLU A 112 0.91 -21.46 -5.64
C GLU A 112 2.18 -20.99 -6.35
N LEU A 113 3.30 -21.02 -5.64
CA LEU A 113 4.60 -20.73 -6.23
C LEU A 113 4.97 -21.79 -7.29
N PRO A 114 5.82 -21.46 -8.28
CA PRO A 114 6.40 -22.43 -9.18
C PRO A 114 7.05 -23.60 -8.41
N LYS A 115 6.92 -24.82 -8.95
CA LYS A 115 7.44 -26.05 -8.30
C LYS A 115 8.96 -26.15 -8.26
N GLN A 116 9.65 -25.35 -9.06
CA GLN A 116 11.11 -25.30 -9.07
C GLN A 116 11.61 -24.43 -7.91
N GLU A 117 12.87 -24.59 -7.54
CA GLU A 117 13.53 -23.68 -6.59
C GLU A 117 13.66 -22.29 -7.23
N PRO A 118 13.46 -21.20 -6.47
CA PRO A 118 13.66 -19.85 -6.97
C PRO A 118 15.16 -19.59 -7.26
N ASP A 119 15.43 -18.78 -8.28
CA ASP A 119 16.79 -18.34 -8.60
C ASP A 119 17.37 -17.46 -7.49
N ALA A 120 16.51 -16.65 -6.87
CA ALA A 120 16.83 -15.85 -5.70
C ALA A 120 15.60 -15.54 -4.84
N ILE A 121 15.82 -15.31 -3.56
CA ILE A 121 14.81 -14.75 -2.65
C ILE A 121 15.34 -13.42 -2.14
N LEU A 122 14.68 -12.35 -2.54
CA LEU A 122 15.13 -10.97 -2.33
C LEU A 122 14.13 -10.19 -1.50
N GLY A 123 14.64 -9.23 -0.72
CA GLY A 123 13.82 -8.26 -0.01
C GLY A 123 14.27 -6.83 -0.29
N VAL A 124 13.36 -5.89 -0.10
CA VAL A 124 13.69 -4.49 0.10
C VAL A 124 12.91 -4.00 1.30
N CYS A 125 13.41 -3.02 2.03
CA CYS A 125 12.70 -2.44 3.17
C CYS A 125 12.66 -0.93 3.03
N ASP A 126 11.46 -0.38 2.86
CA ASP A 126 11.19 1.03 3.15
C ASP A 126 11.02 1.15 4.67
N THR A 127 11.83 1.99 5.30
CA THR A 127 11.90 2.10 6.77
C THR A 127 11.12 3.32 7.24
N ALA A 128 10.21 3.09 8.20
CA ALA A 128 9.48 4.14 8.91
C ALA A 128 9.81 4.10 10.41
N GLU A 129 9.83 5.28 11.06
CA GLU A 129 10.07 5.43 12.50
C GLU A 129 8.77 5.65 13.30
N GLY A 130 7.62 5.38 12.68
CA GLY A 130 6.29 5.77 13.16
C GLY A 130 5.86 7.13 12.61
N GLY A 131 4.65 7.59 12.97
CA GLY A 131 4.14 8.90 12.56
C GLY A 131 3.20 8.91 11.34
N GLY A 132 2.76 7.74 10.89
CA GLY A 132 1.74 7.58 9.85
C GLY A 132 2.17 6.62 8.74
N ASP A 133 3.46 6.61 8.41
CA ASP A 133 4.04 5.76 7.38
C ASP A 133 4.28 4.33 7.89
N SER A 134 4.17 3.36 6.99
CA SER A 134 4.34 1.94 7.28
C SER A 134 5.75 1.48 6.91
N VAL A 135 6.37 0.69 7.78
CA VAL A 135 7.50 -0.16 7.37
C VAL A 135 6.97 -1.13 6.30
N CYS A 136 7.59 -1.13 5.13
CA CYS A 136 7.21 -1.96 4.00
C CYS A 136 8.39 -2.84 3.56
N LEU A 137 8.32 -4.14 3.86
CA LEU A 137 9.32 -5.13 3.48
C LEU A 137 8.69 -6.27 2.66
N PRO A 138 8.53 -6.12 1.32
CA PRO A 138 8.09 -7.21 0.47
C PRO A 138 9.21 -8.24 0.24
N VAL A 139 8.85 -9.52 0.27
CA VAL A 139 9.72 -10.65 -0.05
C VAL A 139 9.36 -11.20 -1.43
N GLY A 140 10.28 -11.04 -2.38
CA GLY A 140 10.14 -11.50 -3.75
C GLY A 140 10.90 -12.80 -4.02
N TYR A 141 10.19 -13.81 -4.49
CA TYR A 141 10.75 -15.04 -5.03
C TYR A 141 10.96 -14.86 -6.52
N VAL A 142 12.20 -14.96 -6.98
CA VAL A 142 12.60 -14.68 -8.36
C VAL A 142 12.68 -15.99 -9.15
N TYR A 143 12.00 -16.02 -10.30
CA TYR A 143 12.04 -17.11 -11.28
C TYR A 143 12.28 -16.53 -12.67
N GLY A 144 13.54 -16.53 -13.12
CA GLY A 144 13.97 -15.83 -14.32
C GLY A 144 13.72 -14.32 -14.20
N ASN A 145 12.77 -13.82 -14.97
CA ASN A 145 12.36 -12.40 -14.93
C ASN A 145 11.11 -12.17 -14.08
N GLU A 146 10.44 -13.25 -13.64
CA GLU A 146 9.21 -13.17 -12.87
C GLU A 146 9.52 -13.05 -11.37
N VAL A 147 8.73 -12.25 -10.67
CA VAL A 147 8.89 -12.05 -9.22
C VAL A 147 7.56 -12.26 -8.52
N TYR A 148 7.54 -13.23 -7.61
CA TYR A 148 6.37 -13.61 -6.84
C TYR A 148 6.49 -12.97 -5.45
N ILE A 149 5.61 -12.03 -5.13
CA ILE A 149 5.58 -11.38 -3.82
C ILE A 149 4.91 -12.33 -2.84
N GLU A 150 5.72 -13.11 -2.13
CA GLU A 150 5.25 -14.21 -1.29
C GLU A 150 4.82 -13.76 0.09
N ASP A 151 5.49 -12.78 0.67
CA ASP A 151 5.12 -12.27 1.99
C ASP A 151 5.56 -10.80 2.13
N VAL A 152 5.00 -10.11 3.11
CA VAL A 152 5.32 -8.70 3.35
C VAL A 152 5.17 -8.34 4.82
N VAL A 153 6.13 -7.58 5.35
CA VAL A 153 5.89 -6.78 6.56
C VAL A 153 5.34 -5.45 6.12
N PHE A 154 4.13 -5.11 6.56
CA PHE A 154 3.45 -3.85 6.23
C PHE A 154 2.77 -3.28 7.48
N ASN A 155 3.51 -2.44 8.20
CA ASN A 155 3.15 -2.10 9.58
C ASN A 155 3.63 -0.70 9.99
N ASN A 156 2.73 0.11 10.56
CA ASN A 156 3.01 1.46 11.04
C ASN A 156 3.24 1.55 12.56
N SER A 157 3.41 0.40 13.22
CA SER A 157 3.77 0.35 14.65
C SER A 157 5.17 0.89 14.90
N LEU A 158 5.49 1.14 16.17
CA LEU A 158 6.82 1.60 16.58
C LEU A 158 7.92 0.55 16.26
N PRO A 159 9.19 0.98 16.14
CA PRO A 159 10.33 0.11 15.83
C PRO A 159 10.47 -1.13 16.71
N ASP A 160 10.06 -1.08 17.98
CA ASP A 160 10.10 -2.22 18.90
C ASP A 160 9.20 -3.39 18.44
N VAL A 161 8.18 -3.09 17.64
CA VAL A 161 7.30 -4.09 17.01
C VAL A 161 7.78 -4.46 15.61
N THR A 162 8.15 -3.46 14.80
CA THR A 162 8.46 -3.69 13.38
C THR A 162 9.83 -4.36 13.16
N LYS A 163 10.85 -4.08 13.98
CA LYS A 163 12.16 -4.76 13.88
C LYS A 163 12.04 -6.27 14.06
N PRO A 164 11.41 -6.81 15.12
CA PRO A 164 11.17 -8.25 15.24
C PRO A 164 10.41 -8.86 14.06
N LEU A 165 9.41 -8.16 13.52
CA LEU A 165 8.67 -8.62 12.33
C LEU A 165 9.58 -8.75 11.11
N CYS A 166 10.42 -7.74 10.85
CA CYS A 166 11.40 -7.79 9.78
C CYS A 166 12.41 -8.93 9.96
N VAL A 167 12.95 -9.15 11.17
CA VAL A 167 13.84 -10.30 11.41
C VAL A 167 13.12 -11.63 11.14
N ASN A 168 11.88 -11.77 11.63
CA ASN A 168 11.12 -13.02 11.50
C ASN A 168 10.80 -13.36 10.03
N ILE A 169 10.42 -12.37 9.21
CA ILE A 169 10.13 -12.62 7.80
C ILE A 169 11.40 -12.99 7.01
N LEU A 170 12.54 -12.35 7.31
CA LEU A 170 13.82 -12.65 6.67
C LEU A 170 14.28 -14.09 6.97
N LEU A 171 14.14 -14.53 8.23
CA LEU A 171 14.44 -15.89 8.67
C LEU A 171 13.48 -16.91 8.07
N LYS A 172 12.17 -16.64 8.12
CA LYS A 172 11.11 -17.53 7.62
C LYS A 172 11.33 -17.89 6.14
N HIS A 173 11.62 -16.88 5.32
CA HIS A 173 11.77 -17.06 3.88
C HIS A 173 13.21 -17.33 3.45
N LYS A 174 14.18 -17.34 4.38
CA LYS A 174 15.61 -17.45 4.09
C LYS A 174 16.04 -16.46 3.00
N VAL A 175 15.62 -15.20 3.16
CA VAL A 175 15.93 -14.13 2.21
C VAL A 175 17.44 -14.02 2.10
N GLN A 176 17.97 -14.02 0.88
CA GLN A 176 19.41 -14.08 0.63
C GLN A 176 20.03 -12.68 0.66
N GLN A 177 19.38 -11.72 0.02
CA GLN A 177 19.79 -10.32 0.06
C GLN A 177 18.58 -9.43 0.33
N CYS A 178 18.76 -8.45 1.21
CA CYS A 178 17.74 -7.44 1.47
C CYS A 178 18.34 -6.03 1.39
N ARG A 179 17.66 -5.10 0.72
CA ARG A 179 18.12 -3.71 0.60
C ARG A 179 17.22 -2.77 1.40
N PHE A 180 17.78 -2.13 2.40
CA PHE A 180 17.08 -1.16 3.23
C PHE A 180 17.29 0.25 2.70
N GLU A 181 16.22 1.04 2.69
CA GLU A 181 16.34 2.48 2.45
C GLU A 181 17.10 3.13 3.61
N SER A 182 18.11 3.94 3.27
CA SER A 182 18.85 4.73 4.24
C SER A 182 18.44 6.19 4.13
N ASN A 183 17.56 6.59 5.03
CA ASN A 183 17.34 7.97 5.44
C ASN A 183 18.23 8.28 6.67
N ASN A 184 18.33 9.55 7.08
CA ASN A 184 19.30 10.03 8.10
C ASN A 184 19.23 9.28 9.45
N ALA A 185 18.17 8.52 9.71
CA ALA A 185 17.95 7.75 10.95
C ALA A 185 17.85 6.21 10.73
N GLY A 186 17.54 5.74 9.52
CA GLY A 186 17.41 4.30 9.18
C GLY A 186 18.71 3.49 9.22
N GLY A 187 19.86 4.13 9.42
CA GLY A 187 21.15 3.45 9.62
C GLY A 187 21.12 2.44 10.76
N GLY A 188 20.64 2.84 11.95
CA GLY A 188 20.57 1.96 13.11
C GLY A 188 19.52 0.86 12.97
N PHE A 189 18.38 1.16 12.31
CA PHE A 189 17.31 0.19 12.11
C PHE A 189 17.78 -1.05 11.32
N ALA A 190 18.49 -0.84 10.22
CA ALA A 190 18.99 -1.94 9.40
C ALA A 190 20.17 -2.68 10.04
N ASP A 191 21.02 -1.98 10.82
CA ASP A 191 22.12 -2.63 11.56
C ASP A 191 21.59 -3.57 12.65
N ASP A 192 20.59 -3.11 13.42
CA ASP A 192 19.95 -3.92 14.46
C ASP A 192 19.32 -5.19 13.87
N ILE A 193 18.67 -5.08 12.71
CA ILE A 193 18.06 -6.23 12.02
C ILE A 193 19.13 -7.17 11.47
N GLN A 194 20.24 -6.65 10.91
CA GLN A 194 21.35 -7.49 10.44
C GLN A 194 21.94 -8.29 11.61
N GLU A 195 22.27 -7.61 12.71
CA GLU A 195 22.87 -8.25 13.89
C GLU A 195 21.94 -9.33 14.46
N GLU A 196 20.64 -9.03 14.61
CA GLU A 196 19.67 -9.99 15.15
C GLU A 196 19.39 -11.17 14.20
N THR A 197 19.38 -10.90 12.88
CA THR A 197 19.23 -11.96 11.86
C THR A 197 20.42 -12.91 11.88
N GLU A 198 21.65 -12.38 11.97
CA GLU A 198 22.88 -13.18 12.09
C GLU A 198 22.92 -13.98 13.40
N LYS A 199 22.59 -13.34 14.54
CA LYS A 199 22.51 -14.02 15.85
C LYS A 199 21.56 -15.22 15.83
N ARG A 200 20.47 -15.13 15.08
CA ARG A 200 19.47 -16.20 14.92
C ARG A 200 19.79 -17.18 13.79
N GLY A 201 20.97 -17.11 13.19
CA GLY A 201 21.42 -18.03 12.14
C GLY A 201 20.81 -17.78 10.77
N GLY A 202 20.30 -16.58 10.52
CA GLY A 202 19.81 -16.15 9.22
C GLY A 202 20.94 -15.96 8.20
N ILE A 203 20.60 -16.14 6.93
CA ILE A 203 21.56 -16.03 5.81
C ILE A 203 21.49 -14.67 5.10
N THR A 204 20.62 -13.79 5.54
CA THR A 204 20.33 -12.53 4.84
C THR A 204 21.51 -11.59 4.93
N HIS A 205 21.95 -11.11 3.77
CA HIS A 205 22.88 -9.99 3.67
C HIS A 205 22.12 -8.68 3.46
N ILE A 206 22.14 -7.80 4.45
CA ILE A 206 21.49 -6.49 4.38
C ILE A 206 22.45 -5.45 3.81
N THR A 207 21.98 -4.74 2.79
CA THR A 207 22.65 -3.56 2.23
C THR A 207 21.80 -2.32 2.42
N LYS A 208 22.42 -1.15 2.48
CA LYS A 208 21.73 0.14 2.63
C LYS A 208 21.84 0.94 1.35
N LYS A 209 20.77 1.58 0.92
CA LYS A 209 20.76 2.50 -0.23
C LYS A 209 19.97 3.75 0.10
N ARG A 210 20.56 4.92 -0.13
CA ARG A 210 19.83 6.18 -0.03
C ARG A 210 19.12 6.46 -1.36
N THR A 211 17.81 6.70 -1.30
CA THR A 211 17.05 7.18 -2.45
C THR A 211 17.08 8.72 -2.46
N THR A 212 17.33 9.31 -3.63
CA THR A 212 17.32 10.78 -3.83
C THR A 212 16.36 11.22 -4.93
N SER A 213 15.88 10.27 -5.74
CA SER A 213 14.89 10.47 -6.79
C SER A 213 13.48 10.65 -6.19
N ASN A 214 12.63 11.38 -6.91
CA ASN A 214 11.26 11.61 -6.51
C ASN A 214 10.44 10.29 -6.51
N LYS A 215 9.77 10.00 -5.39
CA LYS A 215 8.98 8.77 -5.13
C LYS A 215 7.93 8.52 -6.23
N LEU A 216 7.08 9.51 -6.51
CA LEU A 216 6.04 9.41 -7.53
C LEU A 216 6.60 9.09 -8.92
N THR A 217 7.69 9.75 -9.33
CA THR A 217 8.33 9.48 -10.63
C THR A 217 8.82 8.05 -10.73
N ARG A 218 9.47 7.51 -9.68
CA ARG A 218 9.96 6.12 -9.66
C ARG A 218 8.81 5.14 -9.81
N ILE A 219 7.73 5.36 -9.07
CA ILE A 219 6.53 4.51 -9.10
C ILE A 219 5.94 4.48 -10.51
N ILE A 220 5.74 5.64 -11.13
CA ILE A 220 5.17 5.73 -12.48
C ILE A 220 6.07 5.04 -13.51
N VAL A 221 7.37 5.34 -13.51
CA VAL A 221 8.34 4.80 -14.49
C VAL A 221 8.44 3.28 -14.42
N ASN A 222 8.37 2.70 -13.22
CA ASN A 222 8.51 1.25 -13.04
C ASN A 222 7.17 0.49 -13.03
N SER A 223 6.03 1.20 -13.06
CA SER A 223 4.70 0.59 -12.95
C SER A 223 4.44 -0.49 -14.00
N ASP A 224 4.76 -0.22 -15.27
CA ASP A 224 4.61 -1.19 -16.36
C ASP A 224 5.49 -2.43 -16.18
N TYR A 225 6.66 -2.29 -15.55
CA TYR A 225 7.54 -3.42 -15.27
C TYR A 225 6.92 -4.33 -14.19
N VAL A 226 6.38 -3.73 -13.13
CA VAL A 226 5.65 -4.45 -12.08
C VAL A 226 4.47 -5.19 -12.69
N LYS A 227 3.59 -4.51 -13.43
CA LYS A 227 2.40 -5.13 -14.05
C LYS A 227 2.72 -6.29 -14.99
N LYS A 228 3.89 -6.29 -15.64
CA LYS A 228 4.29 -7.36 -16.56
C LYS A 228 5.00 -8.54 -15.89
N ASN A 229 5.74 -8.30 -14.82
CA ASN A 229 6.70 -9.29 -14.30
C ASN A 229 6.46 -9.68 -12.83
N PHE A 230 5.65 -8.91 -12.10
CA PHE A 230 5.35 -9.19 -10.70
C PHE A 230 4.02 -9.92 -10.58
N TYR A 231 4.02 -10.92 -9.71
CA TYR A 231 2.89 -11.76 -9.39
C TYR A 231 2.58 -11.60 -7.90
N PHE A 232 1.32 -11.32 -7.60
CA PHE A 232 0.82 -11.14 -6.25
C PHE A 232 -0.12 -12.29 -5.89
N LYS A 233 -0.25 -12.60 -4.61
CA LYS A 233 -1.18 -13.64 -4.17
C LYS A 233 -2.59 -13.34 -4.66
N ASP A 234 -3.29 -14.37 -5.11
CA ASP A 234 -4.72 -14.27 -5.38
C ASP A 234 -5.48 -13.84 -4.11
N LYS A 235 -6.62 -13.14 -4.26
CA LYS A 235 -7.44 -12.67 -3.13
C LYS A 235 -7.81 -13.79 -2.16
N SER A 236 -7.99 -15.01 -2.65
CA SER A 236 -8.30 -16.19 -1.82
C SER A 236 -7.13 -16.70 -0.97
N ARG A 237 -5.93 -16.12 -1.11
CA ARG A 237 -4.68 -16.59 -0.50
C ARG A 237 -4.15 -15.66 0.57
N TYR A 238 -4.87 -14.58 0.89
CA TYR A 238 -4.55 -13.69 2.00
C TYR A 238 -5.82 -13.11 2.62
N GLU A 239 -5.76 -12.82 3.91
CA GLU A 239 -6.85 -12.16 4.62
C GLU A 239 -6.80 -10.64 4.41
N PRO A 240 -7.91 -9.94 4.15
CA PRO A 240 -7.91 -8.49 3.91
C PRO A 240 -7.27 -7.64 5.01
N GLY A 241 -7.37 -8.07 6.28
CA GLY A 241 -6.77 -7.39 7.43
C GLY A 241 -5.31 -7.76 7.73
N SER A 242 -4.76 -8.78 7.05
CA SER A 242 -3.36 -9.18 7.23
C SER A 242 -2.39 -8.08 6.74
N GLU A 243 -1.10 -8.21 7.06
CA GLU A 243 -0.07 -7.31 6.51
C GLU A 243 -0.09 -7.34 4.98
N TYR A 244 -0.24 -8.52 4.38
CA TYR A 244 -0.39 -8.68 2.94
C TYR A 244 -1.65 -8.02 2.39
N GLY A 245 -2.79 -8.18 3.06
CA GLY A 245 -4.05 -7.56 2.66
C GLY A 245 -4.00 -6.03 2.70
N ARG A 246 -3.38 -5.46 3.74
CA ARG A 246 -3.18 -4.01 3.86
C ARG A 246 -2.21 -3.46 2.81
N TYR A 247 -1.12 -4.17 2.54
CA TYR A 247 -0.19 -3.85 1.46
C TYR A 247 -0.90 -3.84 0.10
N MET A 248 -1.67 -4.89 -0.23
CA MET A 248 -2.44 -4.96 -1.48
C MET A 248 -3.49 -3.87 -1.58
N LYS A 249 -4.16 -3.55 -0.46
CA LYS A 249 -5.16 -2.48 -0.37
C LYS A 249 -4.55 -1.12 -0.72
N GLU A 250 -3.36 -0.81 -0.21
CA GLU A 250 -2.68 0.44 -0.51
C GLU A 250 -2.17 0.47 -1.95
N LEU A 251 -1.47 -0.58 -2.38
CA LEU A 251 -0.91 -0.72 -3.72
C LEU A 251 -1.97 -0.47 -4.81
N THR A 252 -3.13 -1.13 -4.69
CA THR A 252 -4.22 -1.05 -5.68
C THR A 252 -5.05 0.23 -5.60
N SER A 253 -4.87 1.04 -4.56
CA SER A 253 -5.56 2.32 -4.39
C SER A 253 -4.71 3.53 -4.79
N PHE A 254 -3.43 3.32 -5.06
CA PHE A 254 -2.50 4.39 -5.39
C PHE A 254 -2.81 5.01 -6.77
N THR A 255 -2.97 6.34 -6.79
CA THR A 255 -3.26 7.11 -8.00
C THR A 255 -2.21 8.18 -8.27
N HIS A 256 -1.83 8.37 -9.53
CA HIS A 256 -0.98 9.50 -9.93
C HIS A 256 -1.77 10.80 -10.16
N ALA A 257 -3.10 10.72 -10.25
CA ALA A 257 -3.98 11.86 -10.56
C ALA A 257 -4.47 12.59 -9.29
N GLY A 258 -4.38 11.92 -8.13
CA GLY A 258 -4.88 12.41 -6.84
C GLY A 258 -3.79 12.65 -5.80
N LYS A 259 -4.22 13.00 -4.58
CA LYS A 259 -3.36 13.02 -3.40
C LYS A 259 -3.51 11.68 -2.68
N ASN A 260 -2.42 10.92 -2.57
CA ASN A 260 -2.38 9.69 -1.80
C ASN A 260 -2.10 10.01 -0.32
N SER A 261 -2.78 9.34 0.59
CA SER A 261 -2.51 9.45 2.04
C SER A 261 -1.21 8.74 2.41
N HIS A 262 -0.93 7.63 1.75
CA HIS A 262 0.22 6.75 1.94
C HIS A 262 0.67 6.20 0.59
N ASP A 263 1.96 5.87 0.47
CA ASP A 263 2.59 5.38 -0.76
C ASP A 263 3.74 4.39 -0.50
N ASP A 264 3.73 3.74 0.66
CA ASP A 264 4.76 2.82 1.14
C ASP A 264 4.72 1.49 0.38
N ALA A 265 3.53 0.94 0.13
CA ALA A 265 3.35 -0.27 -0.67
C ALA A 265 3.81 -0.11 -2.14
N PRO A 266 3.36 0.91 -2.90
CA PRO A 266 3.83 1.11 -4.26
C PRO A 266 5.33 1.43 -4.34
N ASP A 267 5.88 2.22 -3.41
CA ASP A 267 7.31 2.50 -3.41
C ASP A 267 8.16 1.30 -3.03
N GLY A 268 7.78 0.54 -1.98
CA GLY A 268 8.44 -0.71 -1.63
C GLY A 268 8.44 -1.73 -2.77
N THR A 269 7.36 -1.78 -3.56
CA THR A 269 7.29 -2.63 -4.76
C THR A 269 8.30 -2.18 -5.82
N VAL A 270 8.37 -0.87 -6.09
CA VAL A 270 9.29 -0.31 -7.08
C VAL A 270 10.75 -0.34 -6.62
N MET A 271 11.01 -0.21 -5.32
CA MET A 271 12.33 -0.45 -4.74
C MET A 271 12.84 -1.85 -5.07
N LEU A 272 11.96 -2.86 -5.06
CA LEU A 272 12.31 -4.22 -5.41
C LEU A 272 12.66 -4.33 -6.90
N VAL A 273 11.93 -3.65 -7.78
CA VAL A 273 12.27 -3.52 -9.22
C VAL A 273 13.67 -2.93 -9.40
N GLU A 274 13.96 -1.81 -8.75
CA GLU A 274 15.26 -1.15 -8.83
C GLU A 274 16.38 -2.02 -8.24
N PHE A 275 16.06 -2.84 -7.23
CA PHE A 275 17.00 -3.79 -6.67
C PHE A 275 17.34 -4.87 -7.69
N LEU A 276 16.34 -5.53 -8.28
CA LEU A 276 16.52 -6.53 -9.34
C LEU A 276 17.34 -6.00 -10.52
N GLN A 277 17.00 -4.80 -11.00
CA GLN A 277 17.73 -4.17 -12.11
C GLN A 277 19.21 -3.92 -11.76
N SER A 278 19.50 -3.50 -10.53
CA SER A 278 20.89 -3.30 -10.08
C SER A 278 21.71 -4.59 -10.03
N LEU A 279 21.08 -5.74 -9.76
CA LEU A 279 21.74 -7.05 -9.81
C LEU A 279 22.07 -7.45 -11.26
N ASN A 280 21.15 -7.20 -12.20
CA ASN A 280 21.36 -7.52 -13.62
C ASN A 280 22.45 -6.66 -14.29
N MET A 281 22.60 -5.40 -13.89
CA MET A 281 23.68 -4.53 -14.37
C MET A 281 25.09 -4.96 -13.95
N SER A 282 25.20 -5.91 -13.00
CA SER A 282 26.46 -6.36 -12.45
C SER A 282 27.11 -7.52 -13.23
N LYS A 283 26.54 -7.92 -14.38
CA LYS A 283 27.18 -8.87 -15.31
C LYS A 283 28.37 -8.21 -16.02
N VAL A 284 29.57 -8.47 -15.50
CA VAL A 284 30.83 -8.10 -16.14
C VAL A 284 31.10 -9.03 -17.31
N GLU A 285 31.13 -8.51 -18.54
CA GLU A 285 31.65 -9.24 -19.69
C GLU A 285 33.19 -9.20 -19.68
N VAL A 286 33.81 -10.35 -19.46
CA VAL A 286 35.26 -10.51 -19.62
C VAL A 286 35.55 -10.60 -21.13
N PHE A 287 36.01 -9.50 -21.72
CA PHE A 287 36.53 -9.51 -23.08
C PHE A 287 38.07 -9.66 -23.07
N LYS A 288 38.60 -10.39 -24.05
CA LYS A 288 40.05 -10.42 -24.30
C LYS A 288 40.47 -9.04 -24.79
N ARG A 289 41.50 -8.45 -24.17
CA ARG A 289 42.13 -7.23 -24.67
C ARG A 289 42.51 -7.44 -26.15
N PRO A 290 42.09 -6.56 -27.07
CA PRO A 290 42.79 -6.44 -28.33
C PRO A 290 44.17 -5.90 -27.98
N PHE A 291 45.22 -6.52 -28.52
CA PHE A 291 46.65 -6.29 -28.25
C PHE A 291 47.20 -7.02 -27.01
#